data_AF-A0A938SVJ0-F1
#
_entry.id   AF-A0A938SVJ0-F1
#
_cell.length_a   1.000
_cell.length_b   1.000
_cell.length_c   1.000
_cell.angle_alpha   90.00
_cell.angle_beta   90.00
_cell.angle_gamma   90.00
#
_symmetry.space_group_name_H-M   'P 1'
#
loop_
_entity.id
_entity.type
_entity.pdbx_description
1 polymer ?
#
loop_
_entity_poly.entity_id
_entity_poly.type
_entity_poly.pdbx_seq_one_letter_code
_entity_poly.pdbx_strand_id
1 'polypeptide(L)'
;MRTAAPTVLLLLLSACASGPISDPQGVLATTDALPSQQIRAMEQLDAEPTPEYIRQLKTIVVTAGYVQQIRDEAFHRLYRLDKAALEEVIEVNLARMTALEWRRTICERIAQLKWNALVPALIRAWATPVPLWDDKPKERPERLALVAFFGEDGLVPELFRTMNDPALRQQENLRMRCWELLVAQGQQDRLMAELRATEPAKGDALMRELRTGVLDLEIMPRNKEEILWMRALVQPARAAFLARAKSALAKLPEATRRSLEVREVPVAMAVVEGWPELATRTKLELFEQVRATIKPSRHAPNFDGFDGKFSETLYDQRDRLTWGDCALILMLHRAFESPQLRAHLFEMGDRDVNDRGTEYGGILRLDDQGRIEAVEFTPRVRGSDVRFEASKEMFEAGYSALSHFHFHAQSYDNSRYAGPHLGDFAYADATGVNGIVFCFIDSSTLNVDVYRRGRVVIDMGTIRRP
;
A
#
# COMPACT_ATOMS: atom_id res chain seq x y z
N MET A 1 35.64 -32.35 -80.55
CA MET A 1 35.19 -32.68 -79.18
C MET A 1 36.30 -32.35 -78.20
N ARG A 2 36.18 -31.21 -77.51
CA ARG A 2 37.04 -30.85 -76.37
C ARG A 2 36.10 -30.37 -75.27
N THR A 3 36.12 -31.11 -74.17
CA THR A 3 35.26 -31.01 -72.99
C THR A 3 35.64 -29.78 -72.16
N ALA A 4 34.64 -28.97 -71.83
CA ALA A 4 34.74 -27.89 -70.85
C ALA A 4 34.74 -28.49 -69.43
N ALA A 5 35.69 -28.08 -68.60
CA ALA A 5 35.70 -28.36 -67.17
C ALA A 5 35.02 -27.19 -66.43
N PRO A 6 34.08 -27.43 -65.50
CA PRO A 6 33.56 -26.38 -64.66
C PRO A 6 34.47 -26.22 -63.43
N THR A 7 34.96 -25.01 -63.21
CA THR A 7 35.60 -24.59 -61.97
C THR A 7 34.51 -24.42 -60.91
N VAL A 8 34.43 -25.35 -59.96
CA VAL A 8 33.59 -25.24 -58.76
C VAL A 8 34.27 -24.27 -57.80
N LEU A 9 33.68 -23.09 -57.62
CA LEU A 9 34.05 -22.12 -56.60
C LEU A 9 33.49 -22.61 -55.26
N LEU A 10 34.34 -23.20 -54.42
CA LEU A 10 34.00 -23.52 -53.03
C LEU A 10 33.95 -22.20 -52.23
N LEU A 11 32.75 -21.68 -52.00
CA LEU A 11 32.51 -20.66 -50.98
C LEU A 11 32.60 -21.33 -49.60
N LEU A 12 33.75 -21.18 -48.95
CA LEU A 12 33.91 -21.45 -47.53
C LEU A 12 33.08 -20.41 -46.75
N LEU A 13 31.87 -20.79 -46.37
CA LEU A 13 31.13 -20.15 -45.29
C LEU A 13 31.88 -20.43 -43.99
N SER A 14 32.84 -19.55 -43.67
CA SER A 14 33.45 -19.45 -42.35
C SER A 14 32.34 -19.09 -41.35
N ALA A 15 31.74 -20.08 -40.72
CA ALA A 15 30.93 -19.88 -39.54
C ALA A 15 31.79 -19.09 -38.53
N CYS A 16 31.32 -17.92 -38.11
CA CYS A 16 31.91 -17.13 -37.03
C CYS A 16 31.81 -17.92 -35.71
N ALA A 17 32.67 -18.92 -35.53
CA ALA A 17 32.88 -19.57 -34.25
C ALA A 17 33.68 -18.59 -33.37
N SER A 18 32.99 -17.63 -32.79
CA SER A 18 33.53 -16.79 -31.72
C SER A 18 34.06 -17.71 -30.61
N GLY A 19 35.33 -17.57 -30.23
CA GLY A 19 36.00 -18.41 -29.22
C GLY A 19 35.37 -18.36 -27.81
N PRO A 20 35.88 -19.15 -26.85
CA PRO A 20 35.37 -19.18 -25.47
C PRO A 20 35.40 -17.78 -24.84
N ILE A 21 34.40 -17.49 -24.00
CA ILE A 21 34.31 -16.21 -23.30
C ILE A 21 35.38 -16.22 -22.20
N SER A 22 36.22 -15.19 -22.17
CA SER A 22 37.34 -15.09 -21.23
C SER A 22 36.90 -14.88 -19.78
N ASP A 23 35.82 -14.13 -19.56
CA ASP A 23 35.21 -13.90 -18.26
C ASP A 23 33.69 -14.14 -18.33
N PRO A 24 33.24 -15.40 -18.30
CA PRO A 24 31.82 -15.72 -18.38
C PRO A 24 31.04 -15.19 -17.17
N GLN A 25 31.64 -15.07 -15.99
CA GLN A 25 30.96 -14.54 -14.80
C GLN A 25 30.69 -13.04 -14.93
N GLY A 26 31.69 -12.26 -15.36
CA GLY A 26 31.52 -10.83 -15.61
C GLY A 26 30.46 -10.52 -16.68
N VAL A 27 30.39 -11.35 -17.73
CA VAL A 27 29.33 -11.24 -18.75
C VAL A 27 27.94 -11.47 -18.15
N LEU A 28 27.79 -12.46 -17.27
CA LEU A 28 26.52 -12.74 -16.60
C LEU A 28 26.11 -11.67 -15.58
N ALA A 29 27.06 -10.93 -15.00
CA ALA A 29 26.78 -9.84 -14.07
C ALA A 29 26.31 -8.54 -14.77
N THR A 30 26.51 -8.45 -16.07
CA THR A 30 26.28 -7.24 -16.88
C THR A 30 24.90 -7.31 -17.54
N THR A 31 23.96 -6.46 -17.13
CA THR A 31 22.54 -6.52 -17.58
C THR A 31 22.34 -6.10 -19.04
N ASP A 32 23.23 -5.28 -19.59
CA ASP A 32 23.23 -4.76 -20.96
C ASP A 32 24.08 -5.60 -21.94
N ALA A 33 24.69 -6.69 -21.47
CA ALA A 33 25.40 -7.61 -22.35
C ALA A 33 24.46 -8.26 -23.37
N LEU A 34 24.99 -8.61 -24.55
CA LEU A 34 24.19 -9.22 -25.60
C LEU A 34 23.61 -10.57 -25.12
N PRO A 35 22.32 -10.86 -25.35
CA PRO A 35 21.71 -12.12 -24.90
C PRO A 35 22.48 -13.35 -25.38
N SER A 36 22.97 -13.35 -26.61
CA SER A 36 23.78 -14.44 -27.17
C SER A 36 25.10 -14.65 -26.42
N GLN A 37 25.71 -13.59 -25.88
CA GLN A 37 26.93 -13.71 -25.07
C GLN A 37 26.62 -14.26 -23.68
N GLN A 38 25.54 -13.79 -23.06
CA GLN A 38 25.10 -14.30 -21.75
C GLN A 38 24.72 -15.79 -21.82
N ILE A 39 23.99 -16.23 -22.85
CA ILE A 39 23.66 -17.65 -23.03
C ILE A 39 24.92 -18.49 -23.20
N ARG A 40 25.86 -18.06 -24.04
CA ARG A 40 27.15 -18.76 -24.21
C ARG A 40 27.98 -18.79 -22.92
N ALA A 41 27.92 -17.73 -22.12
CA ALA A 41 28.58 -17.71 -20.81
C ALA A 41 27.95 -18.73 -19.85
N MET A 42 26.63 -18.85 -19.85
CA MET A 42 25.92 -19.90 -19.10
C MET A 42 26.32 -21.29 -19.59
N GLU A 43 26.32 -21.54 -20.91
CA GLU A 43 26.73 -22.83 -21.50
C GLU A 43 28.16 -23.23 -21.11
N GLN A 44 29.09 -22.26 -21.09
CA GLN A 44 30.47 -22.50 -20.66
C GLN A 44 30.55 -22.83 -19.16
N LEU A 45 29.75 -22.17 -18.32
CA LEU A 45 29.71 -22.40 -16.87
C LEU A 45 28.91 -23.65 -16.47
N ASP A 46 28.01 -24.14 -17.33
CA ASP A 46 27.24 -25.37 -17.11
C ASP A 46 28.12 -26.63 -17.07
N ALA A 47 29.31 -26.59 -17.68
CA ALA A 47 30.23 -27.72 -17.71
C ALA A 47 30.79 -28.07 -16.31
N GLU A 48 31.06 -27.05 -15.49
CA GLU A 48 31.53 -27.20 -14.11
C GLU A 48 30.85 -26.14 -13.21
N PRO A 49 29.60 -26.39 -12.79
CA PRO A 49 28.82 -25.39 -12.06
C PRO A 49 29.44 -25.08 -10.70
N THR A 50 29.79 -23.81 -10.48
CA THR A 50 30.33 -23.32 -9.21
C THR A 50 29.23 -22.70 -8.34
N PRO A 51 29.42 -22.60 -7.00
CA PRO A 51 28.49 -21.86 -6.14
C PRO A 51 28.30 -20.39 -6.54
N GLU A 52 29.32 -19.76 -7.11
CA GLU A 52 29.23 -18.39 -7.64
C GLU A 52 28.30 -18.33 -8.86
N TYR A 53 28.42 -19.30 -9.77
CA TYR A 53 27.51 -19.40 -10.90
C TYR A 53 26.06 -19.58 -10.47
N ILE A 54 25.78 -20.46 -9.50
CA ILE A 54 24.43 -20.64 -8.94
C ILE A 54 23.89 -19.33 -8.33
N ARG A 55 24.71 -18.58 -7.60
CA ARG A 55 24.33 -17.25 -7.11
C ARG A 55 24.01 -16.29 -8.25
N GLN A 56 24.79 -16.29 -9.32
CA GLN A 56 24.55 -15.44 -10.47
C GLN A 56 23.24 -15.80 -11.19
N LEU A 57 22.93 -17.10 -11.34
CA LEU A 57 21.63 -17.55 -11.86
C LEU A 57 20.46 -17.08 -10.98
N LYS A 58 20.58 -17.18 -9.64
CA LYS A 58 19.58 -16.62 -8.70
C LYS A 58 19.36 -15.12 -8.97
N THR A 59 20.45 -14.35 -9.08
CA THR A 59 20.40 -12.91 -9.36
C THR A 59 19.69 -12.61 -10.67
N ILE A 60 20.03 -13.32 -11.76
CA ILE A 60 19.42 -13.10 -13.09
C ILE A 60 17.90 -13.32 -13.04
N VAL A 61 17.44 -14.36 -12.33
CA VAL A 61 16.01 -14.67 -12.23
C VAL A 61 15.22 -13.51 -11.62
N VAL A 62 15.75 -12.83 -10.60
CA VAL A 62 14.95 -11.87 -9.80
C VAL A 62 15.30 -10.39 -9.99
N THR A 63 16.53 -10.07 -10.39
CA THR A 63 16.99 -8.67 -10.52
C THR A 63 16.49 -8.04 -11.80
N ALA A 64 16.04 -6.78 -11.77
CA ALA A 64 15.63 -6.03 -12.96
C ALA A 64 16.78 -5.83 -13.97
N GLY A 65 16.46 -5.46 -15.21
CA GLY A 65 17.46 -5.18 -16.26
C GLY A 65 17.76 -6.35 -17.20
N TYR A 66 17.71 -7.60 -16.73
CA TYR A 66 17.81 -8.76 -17.62
C TYR A 66 16.56 -8.93 -18.49
N VAL A 67 16.76 -9.21 -19.78
CA VAL A 67 15.69 -9.51 -20.74
C VAL A 67 15.05 -10.88 -20.46
N GLN A 68 13.80 -11.06 -20.87
CA GLN A 68 13.00 -12.26 -20.55
C GLN A 68 13.67 -13.57 -20.97
N GLN A 69 14.26 -13.63 -22.18
CA GLN A 69 14.99 -14.79 -22.67
C GLN A 69 16.09 -15.26 -21.70
N ILE A 70 16.84 -14.32 -21.12
CA ILE A 70 17.97 -14.63 -20.24
C ILE A 70 17.50 -15.11 -18.88
N ARG A 71 16.37 -14.58 -18.40
CA ARG A 71 15.71 -15.08 -17.19
C ARG A 71 15.19 -16.50 -17.39
N ASP A 72 14.65 -16.79 -18.56
CA ASP A 72 14.20 -18.14 -18.91
C ASP A 72 15.34 -19.14 -18.90
N GLU A 73 16.45 -18.81 -19.56
CA GLU A 73 17.64 -19.64 -19.60
C GLU A 73 18.23 -19.87 -18.20
N ALA A 74 18.26 -18.82 -17.37
CA ALA A 74 18.70 -18.93 -15.97
C ALA A 74 17.74 -19.76 -15.11
N PHE A 75 16.43 -19.58 -15.29
CA PHE A 75 15.41 -20.36 -14.59
C PHE A 75 15.56 -21.85 -14.89
N HIS A 76 15.66 -22.24 -16.16
CA HIS A 76 15.76 -23.64 -16.55
C HIS A 76 17.05 -24.31 -16.07
N ARG A 77 18.15 -23.56 -16.06
CA ARG A 77 19.43 -24.04 -15.50
C ARG A 77 19.36 -24.19 -14.00
N LEU A 78 18.87 -23.16 -13.29
CA LEU A 78 18.76 -23.22 -11.84
C LEU A 78 17.78 -24.33 -11.42
N TYR A 79 16.68 -24.53 -12.14
CA TYR A 79 15.75 -25.64 -11.89
C TYR A 79 16.42 -27.01 -11.97
N ARG A 80 17.36 -27.19 -12.92
CA ARG A 80 18.09 -28.44 -13.13
C ARG A 80 19.21 -28.63 -12.11
N LEU A 81 19.94 -27.57 -11.82
CA LEU A 81 21.14 -27.59 -10.99
C LEU A 81 20.82 -27.56 -9.49
N ASP A 82 19.86 -26.73 -9.09
CA ASP A 82 19.45 -26.54 -7.71
C ASP A 82 18.00 -26.02 -7.63
N LYS A 83 17.05 -26.95 -7.71
CA LYS A 83 15.62 -26.63 -7.62
C LYS A 83 15.26 -25.93 -6.30
N ALA A 84 15.87 -26.33 -5.19
CA ALA A 84 15.56 -25.75 -3.88
C ALA A 84 15.99 -24.28 -3.81
N ALA A 85 17.17 -23.96 -4.34
CA ALA A 85 17.64 -22.59 -4.54
C ALA A 85 16.70 -21.75 -5.41
N LEU A 86 16.10 -22.33 -6.45
CA LEU A 86 15.14 -21.64 -7.30
C LEU A 86 13.83 -21.34 -6.56
N GLU A 87 13.29 -22.31 -5.83
CA GLU A 87 12.08 -22.12 -5.02
C GLU A 87 12.33 -21.03 -3.95
N GLU A 88 13.45 -21.10 -3.23
CA GLU A 88 13.86 -20.10 -2.23
C GLU A 88 13.95 -18.69 -2.82
N VAL A 89 14.64 -18.51 -3.96
CA VAL A 89 14.83 -17.16 -4.53
C VAL A 89 13.50 -16.58 -5.02
N ILE A 90 12.60 -17.41 -5.55
CA ILE A 90 11.26 -16.98 -5.95
C ILE A 90 10.41 -16.64 -4.73
N GLU A 91 10.43 -17.47 -3.68
CA GLU A 91 9.66 -17.25 -2.44
C GLU A 91 9.92 -15.85 -1.87
N VAL A 92 11.20 -15.46 -1.81
CA VAL A 92 11.65 -14.20 -1.21
C VAL A 92 11.33 -12.98 -2.11
N ASN A 93 11.38 -13.15 -3.43
CA ASN A 93 11.38 -12.00 -4.36
C ASN A 93 10.08 -11.80 -5.14
N LEU A 94 9.19 -12.79 -5.22
CA LEU A 94 8.00 -12.73 -6.08
C LEU A 94 7.18 -11.44 -5.88
N ALA A 95 6.91 -11.06 -4.63
CA ALA A 95 6.11 -9.88 -4.30
C ALA A 95 6.78 -8.55 -4.73
N ARG A 96 8.12 -8.52 -4.80
CA ARG A 96 8.94 -7.34 -5.12
C ARG A 96 9.37 -7.29 -6.59
N MET A 97 9.06 -8.31 -7.36
CA MET A 97 9.47 -8.42 -8.76
C MET A 97 8.78 -7.35 -9.61
N THR A 98 9.58 -6.43 -10.16
CA THR A 98 9.10 -5.28 -10.97
C THR A 98 9.01 -5.60 -12.46
N ALA A 99 9.67 -6.67 -12.93
CA ALA A 99 9.50 -7.19 -14.28
C ALA A 99 8.15 -7.92 -14.40
N LEU A 100 7.09 -7.17 -14.71
CA LEU A 100 5.70 -7.62 -14.57
C LEU A 100 5.33 -8.80 -15.48
N GLU A 101 5.80 -8.81 -16.73
CA GLU A 101 5.61 -9.96 -17.64
C GLU A 101 6.39 -11.19 -17.15
N TRP A 102 7.59 -11.00 -16.61
CA TRP A 102 8.36 -12.10 -16.03
C TRP A 102 7.68 -12.67 -14.77
N ARG A 103 7.14 -11.80 -13.92
CA ARG A 103 6.34 -12.19 -12.75
C ARG A 103 5.12 -13.01 -13.14
N ARG A 104 4.44 -12.68 -14.24
CA ARG A 104 3.37 -13.49 -14.84
C ARG A 104 3.87 -14.88 -15.22
N THR A 105 4.96 -14.97 -15.99
CA THR A 105 5.57 -16.25 -16.39
C THR A 105 5.95 -17.11 -15.18
N ILE A 106 6.53 -16.52 -14.13
CA ILE A 106 6.85 -17.24 -12.90
C ILE A 106 5.58 -17.78 -12.23
N CYS A 107 4.52 -16.99 -12.07
CA CYS A 107 3.26 -17.45 -11.47
C CYS A 107 2.65 -18.62 -12.25
N GLU A 108 2.65 -18.54 -13.59
CA GLU A 108 2.19 -19.63 -14.46
C GLU A 108 3.00 -20.91 -14.26
N ARG A 109 4.34 -20.79 -14.17
CA ARG A 109 5.22 -21.94 -13.93
C ARG A 109 5.02 -22.57 -12.56
N ILE A 110 4.84 -21.76 -11.51
CA ILE A 110 4.55 -22.25 -10.16
C ILE A 110 3.31 -23.15 -10.19
N ALA A 111 2.25 -22.71 -10.89
CA ALA A 111 1.02 -23.49 -11.05
C ALA A 111 1.21 -24.74 -11.91
N GLN A 112 1.81 -24.61 -13.09
CA GLN A 112 2.04 -25.73 -14.03
C GLN A 112 2.89 -26.84 -13.39
N LEU A 113 3.94 -26.47 -12.66
CA LEU A 113 4.85 -27.39 -11.99
C LEU A 113 4.35 -27.83 -10.61
N LYS A 114 3.19 -27.32 -10.16
CA LYS A 114 2.55 -27.62 -8.87
C LYS A 114 3.49 -27.44 -7.68
N TRP A 115 4.22 -26.33 -7.63
CA TRP A 115 5.12 -26.01 -6.51
C TRP A 115 4.33 -25.53 -5.30
N ASN A 116 3.70 -26.45 -4.57
CA ASN A 116 2.86 -26.17 -3.40
C ASN A 116 3.59 -25.35 -2.32
N ALA A 117 4.91 -25.51 -2.19
CA ALA A 117 5.74 -24.76 -1.26
C ALA A 117 5.69 -23.23 -1.49
N LEU A 118 5.34 -22.79 -2.71
CA LEU A 118 5.25 -21.37 -3.07
C LEU A 118 3.84 -20.79 -3.01
N VAL A 119 2.83 -21.55 -2.59
CA VAL A 119 1.49 -21.01 -2.33
C VAL A 119 1.53 -19.82 -1.35
N PRO A 120 2.28 -19.86 -0.23
CA PRO A 120 2.47 -18.69 0.63
C PRO A 120 3.06 -17.47 -0.10
N ALA A 121 4.00 -17.68 -1.02
CA ALA A 121 4.59 -16.59 -1.80
C ALA A 121 3.57 -15.95 -2.75
N LEU A 122 2.74 -16.77 -3.42
CA LEU A 122 1.63 -16.30 -4.25
C LEU A 122 0.64 -15.45 -3.44
N ILE A 123 0.24 -15.92 -2.25
CA ILE A 123 -0.67 -15.16 -1.35
C ILE A 123 -0.07 -13.81 -0.97
N ARG A 124 1.20 -13.77 -0.54
CA ARG A 124 1.87 -12.51 -0.18
C ARG A 124 1.97 -11.56 -1.37
N ALA A 125 2.30 -12.08 -2.54
CA ALA A 125 2.44 -11.32 -3.76
C ALA A 125 1.09 -10.79 -4.25
N TRP A 126 0.01 -11.58 -4.16
CA TRP A 126 -1.35 -11.16 -4.52
C TRP A 126 -1.86 -10.03 -3.64
N ALA A 127 -1.65 -10.13 -2.32
CA ALA A 127 -2.07 -9.11 -1.36
C ALA A 127 -1.25 -7.81 -1.46
N THR A 128 -0.14 -7.80 -2.20
CA THR A 128 0.65 -6.59 -2.42
C THR A 128 0.05 -5.79 -3.59
N PRO A 129 -0.27 -4.48 -3.39
CA PRO A 129 -0.77 -3.62 -4.47
C PRO A 129 0.22 -3.55 -5.63
N VAL A 130 -0.30 -3.58 -6.86
CA VAL A 130 0.50 -3.42 -8.08
C VAL A 130 -0.31 -2.53 -9.03
N PRO A 131 0.10 -1.27 -9.23
CA PRO A 131 -0.72 -0.26 -9.91
C PRO A 131 -1.30 -0.69 -11.27
N LEU A 132 -0.55 -1.48 -12.05
CA LEU A 132 -0.99 -1.97 -13.36
C LEU A 132 -2.27 -2.83 -13.32
N TRP A 133 -2.61 -3.40 -12.17
CA TRP A 133 -3.76 -4.31 -12.01
C TRP A 133 -4.78 -3.84 -10.97
N ASP A 134 -4.72 -2.59 -10.51
CA ASP A 134 -5.64 -2.08 -9.49
C ASP A 134 -7.11 -2.09 -9.97
N ASP A 135 -7.34 -1.86 -11.26
CA ASP A 135 -8.66 -1.89 -11.91
C ASP A 135 -9.09 -3.30 -12.35
N LYS A 136 -8.15 -4.25 -12.40
CA LYS A 136 -8.37 -5.64 -12.85
C LYS A 136 -7.81 -6.66 -11.85
N PRO A 137 -8.25 -6.64 -10.58
CA PRO A 137 -7.70 -7.51 -9.54
C PRO A 137 -7.91 -9.01 -9.83
N LYS A 138 -8.89 -9.37 -10.66
CA LYS A 138 -9.13 -10.76 -11.08
C LYS A 138 -8.10 -11.29 -12.08
N GLU A 139 -7.45 -10.40 -12.83
CA GLU A 139 -6.43 -10.73 -13.85
C GLU A 139 -5.02 -10.80 -13.26
N ARG A 140 -4.87 -10.59 -11.94
CA ARG A 140 -3.59 -10.70 -11.23
C ARG A 140 -2.99 -12.10 -11.43
N PRO A 141 -1.73 -12.22 -11.89
CA PRO A 141 -1.14 -13.52 -12.19
C PRO A 141 -1.01 -14.42 -10.96
N GLU A 142 -0.83 -13.85 -9.76
CA GLU A 142 -0.78 -14.63 -8.53
C GLU A 142 -2.11 -15.28 -8.20
N ARG A 143 -3.21 -14.53 -8.38
CA ARG A 143 -4.57 -15.03 -8.20
C ARG A 143 -4.85 -16.14 -9.19
N LEU A 144 -4.52 -15.93 -10.47
CA LEU A 144 -4.72 -16.93 -11.52
C LEU A 144 -3.95 -18.22 -11.21
N ALA A 145 -2.71 -18.11 -10.71
CA ALA A 145 -1.95 -19.27 -10.27
C ALA A 145 -2.63 -19.99 -9.09
N LEU A 146 -3.10 -19.26 -8.07
CA LEU A 146 -3.83 -19.86 -6.95
C LEU A 146 -5.14 -20.53 -7.40
N VAL A 147 -5.88 -19.93 -8.34
CA VAL A 147 -7.08 -20.54 -8.94
C VAL A 147 -6.72 -21.82 -9.71
N ALA A 148 -5.56 -21.88 -10.36
CA ALA A 148 -5.09 -23.10 -11.01
C ALA A 148 -4.73 -24.22 -10.00
N PHE A 149 -4.33 -23.90 -8.77
CA PHE A 149 -4.12 -24.88 -7.69
C PHE A 149 -5.43 -25.38 -7.09
N PHE A 150 -6.35 -24.47 -6.75
CA PHE A 150 -7.47 -24.75 -5.86
C PHE A 150 -8.84 -24.71 -6.54
N GLY A 151 -8.91 -24.24 -7.78
CA GLY A 151 -10.16 -23.82 -8.41
C GLY A 151 -10.68 -22.50 -7.84
N GLU A 152 -11.63 -21.89 -8.55
CA GLU A 152 -12.24 -20.62 -8.14
C GLU A 152 -12.91 -20.74 -6.76
N ASP A 153 -13.68 -21.82 -6.55
CA ASP A 153 -14.39 -22.08 -5.29
C ASP A 153 -13.47 -22.53 -4.15
N GLY A 154 -12.27 -23.03 -4.46
CA GLY A 154 -11.30 -23.48 -3.47
C GLY A 154 -10.39 -22.37 -2.93
N LEU A 155 -10.36 -21.21 -3.60
CA LEU A 155 -9.49 -20.09 -3.21
C LEU A 155 -9.82 -19.55 -1.81
N VAL A 156 -11.10 -19.24 -1.55
CA VAL A 156 -11.53 -18.72 -0.24
C VAL A 156 -11.31 -19.74 0.89
N PRO A 157 -11.73 -21.01 0.76
CA PRO A 157 -11.39 -22.06 1.73
C PRO A 157 -9.89 -22.14 2.04
N GLU A 158 -9.03 -22.05 1.01
CA GLU A 158 -7.58 -22.11 1.19
C GLU A 158 -7.03 -20.91 1.96
N LEU A 159 -7.54 -19.70 1.72
CA LEU A 159 -7.17 -18.52 2.49
C LEU A 159 -7.55 -18.66 3.97
N PHE A 160 -8.75 -19.16 4.27
CA PHE A 160 -9.18 -19.46 5.64
C PHE A 160 -8.31 -20.54 6.28
N ARG A 161 -8.02 -21.61 5.54
CA ARG A 161 -7.15 -22.71 6.02
C ARG A 161 -5.76 -22.17 6.38
N THR A 162 -5.15 -21.40 5.49
CA THR A 162 -3.81 -20.81 5.68
C THR A 162 -3.80 -19.79 6.83
N MET A 163 -4.84 -18.97 6.94
CA MET A 163 -4.98 -18.00 8.03
C MET A 163 -5.10 -18.67 9.40
N ASN A 164 -5.77 -19.82 9.48
CA ASN A 164 -6.05 -20.52 10.74
C ASN A 164 -5.08 -21.68 11.04
N ASP A 165 -4.10 -21.95 10.16
CA ASP A 165 -3.17 -23.06 10.31
C ASP A 165 -2.28 -22.90 11.57
N PRO A 166 -2.35 -23.82 12.54
CA PRO A 166 -1.49 -23.83 13.72
C PRO A 166 0.02 -23.79 13.42
N ALA A 167 0.46 -24.41 12.32
CA ALA A 167 1.86 -24.45 11.93
C ALA A 167 2.36 -23.08 11.44
N LEU A 168 1.44 -22.20 11.01
CA LEU A 168 1.75 -20.88 10.47
C LEU A 168 1.58 -19.75 11.49
N ARG A 169 1.36 -20.05 12.78
CA ARG A 169 1.18 -19.02 13.83
C ARG A 169 2.33 -18.01 13.90
N GLN A 170 3.57 -18.46 13.70
CA GLN A 170 4.75 -17.60 13.67
C GLN A 170 4.87 -16.76 12.38
N GLN A 171 4.09 -17.09 11.35
CA GLN A 171 4.04 -16.35 10.09
C GLN A 171 2.89 -15.33 10.10
N GLU A 172 2.82 -14.46 11.11
CA GLU A 172 1.75 -13.46 11.26
C GLU A 172 1.54 -12.63 9.98
N ASN A 173 2.62 -12.28 9.27
CA ASN A 173 2.49 -11.54 8.02
C ASN A 173 1.68 -12.29 6.96
N LEU A 174 1.89 -13.60 6.77
CA LEU A 174 1.11 -14.40 5.82
C LEU A 174 -0.38 -14.39 6.19
N ARG A 175 -0.66 -14.57 7.48
CA ARG A 175 -2.02 -14.65 8.00
C ARG A 175 -2.76 -13.32 7.84
N MET A 176 -2.07 -12.20 8.07
CA MET A 176 -2.59 -10.87 7.75
C MET A 176 -2.86 -10.71 6.24
N ARG A 177 -1.98 -11.21 5.36
CA ARG A 177 -2.24 -11.19 3.91
C ARG A 177 -3.48 -12.01 3.52
N CYS A 178 -3.70 -13.18 4.14
CA CYS A 178 -4.92 -13.95 3.94
C CYS A 178 -6.16 -13.15 4.37
N TRP A 179 -6.10 -12.49 5.52
CA TRP A 179 -7.19 -11.64 6.00
C TRP A 179 -7.54 -10.52 5.01
N GLU A 180 -6.55 -9.76 4.54
CA GLU A 180 -6.75 -8.69 3.56
C GLU A 180 -7.44 -9.20 2.29
N LEU A 181 -6.98 -10.35 1.78
CA LEU A 181 -7.56 -10.97 0.59
C LEU A 181 -8.99 -11.44 0.83
N LEU A 182 -9.29 -12.02 2.00
CA LEU A 182 -10.66 -12.41 2.36
C LEU A 182 -11.60 -11.20 2.39
N VAL A 183 -11.15 -10.07 2.97
CA VAL A 183 -11.92 -8.82 2.95
C VAL A 183 -12.10 -8.30 1.53
N ALA A 184 -11.05 -8.31 0.70
CA ALA A 184 -11.12 -7.90 -0.70
C ALA A 184 -12.02 -8.81 -1.56
N GLN A 185 -12.20 -10.08 -1.17
CA GLN A 185 -13.12 -11.05 -1.79
C GLN A 185 -14.55 -11.00 -1.21
N GLY A 186 -14.90 -9.98 -0.44
CA GLY A 186 -16.26 -9.82 0.08
C GLY A 186 -16.63 -10.80 1.21
N GLN A 187 -15.64 -11.36 1.91
CA GLN A 187 -15.87 -12.40 2.94
C GLN A 187 -16.03 -11.82 4.36
N GLN A 188 -16.38 -10.53 4.51
CA GLN A 188 -16.48 -9.86 5.82
C GLN A 188 -17.49 -10.54 6.76
N ASP A 189 -18.67 -10.90 6.27
CA ASP A 189 -19.70 -11.56 7.08
C ASP A 189 -19.23 -12.94 7.56
N ARG A 190 -18.53 -13.68 6.70
CA ARG A 190 -17.96 -14.98 7.04
C ARG A 190 -16.81 -14.85 8.05
N LEU A 191 -15.93 -13.86 7.87
CA LEU A 191 -14.88 -13.53 8.86
C LEU A 191 -15.49 -13.18 10.21
N MET A 192 -16.54 -12.34 10.23
CA MET A 192 -17.25 -11.97 11.46
C MET A 192 -17.90 -13.19 12.12
N ALA A 193 -18.52 -14.09 11.35
CA ALA A 193 -19.09 -15.32 11.86
C ALA A 193 -18.02 -16.24 12.47
N GLU A 194 -16.89 -16.42 11.79
CA GLU A 194 -15.75 -17.21 12.28
C GLU A 194 -15.20 -16.63 13.60
N LEU A 195 -14.99 -15.30 13.64
CA LEU A 195 -14.55 -14.60 14.84
C LEU A 195 -15.54 -14.67 15.99
N ARG A 196 -16.82 -14.98 15.77
CA ARG A 196 -17.80 -15.22 16.84
C ARG A 196 -17.77 -16.67 17.28
N ALA A 197 -17.75 -17.60 16.33
CA ALA A 197 -17.86 -19.04 16.54
C ALA A 197 -16.59 -19.67 17.16
N THR A 198 -15.41 -19.20 16.76
CA THR A 198 -14.15 -19.87 17.08
C THR A 198 -13.29 -19.06 18.03
N GLU A 199 -13.05 -19.58 19.24
CA GLU A 199 -12.12 -18.98 20.18
C GLU A 199 -10.68 -19.24 19.73
N PRO A 200 -9.83 -18.20 19.58
CA PRO A 200 -8.45 -18.40 19.17
C PRO A 200 -7.64 -19.17 20.21
N ALA A 201 -6.64 -19.93 19.75
CA ALA A 201 -5.74 -20.65 20.65
C ALA A 201 -5.01 -19.69 21.60
N LYS A 202 -4.70 -20.13 22.83
CA LYS A 202 -4.04 -19.29 23.86
C LYS A 202 -2.74 -18.62 23.38
N GLY A 203 -1.97 -19.30 22.52
CA GLY A 203 -0.71 -18.78 21.95
C GLY A 203 -0.88 -17.95 20.67
N ASP A 204 -2.10 -17.70 20.21
CA ASP A 204 -2.38 -16.96 18.97
C ASP A 204 -2.74 -15.50 19.30
N ALA A 205 -1.73 -14.66 19.50
CA ALA A 205 -1.94 -13.25 19.83
C ALA A 205 -2.69 -12.50 18.73
N LEU A 206 -2.26 -12.67 17.47
CA LEU A 206 -2.89 -12.04 16.30
C LEU A 206 -4.40 -12.24 16.26
N MET A 207 -4.87 -13.50 16.33
CA MET A 207 -6.30 -13.78 16.21
C MET A 207 -7.09 -13.38 17.45
N ARG A 208 -6.50 -13.46 18.66
CA ARG A 208 -7.16 -12.95 19.89
C ARG A 208 -7.38 -11.45 19.82
N GLU A 209 -6.34 -10.72 19.45
CA GLU A 209 -6.37 -9.26 19.36
C GLU A 209 -7.36 -8.80 18.28
N LEU A 210 -7.32 -9.43 17.09
CA LEU A 210 -8.30 -9.18 16.04
C LEU A 210 -9.72 -9.52 16.47
N ARG A 211 -9.94 -10.67 17.13
CA ARG A 211 -11.26 -11.05 17.65
C ARG A 211 -11.79 -9.99 18.62
N THR A 212 -11.00 -9.59 19.62
CA THR A 212 -11.41 -8.57 20.58
C THR A 212 -11.75 -7.26 19.88
N GLY A 213 -10.84 -6.74 19.05
CA GLY A 213 -11.04 -5.43 18.43
C GLY A 213 -12.21 -5.39 17.45
N VAL A 214 -12.33 -6.40 16.57
CA VAL A 214 -13.41 -6.49 15.59
C VAL A 214 -14.76 -6.72 16.27
N LEU A 215 -14.84 -7.53 17.33
CA LEU A 215 -16.12 -7.76 18.02
C LEU A 215 -16.53 -6.57 18.92
N ASP A 216 -15.58 -5.86 19.52
CA ASP A 216 -15.88 -4.70 20.37
C ASP A 216 -16.28 -3.46 19.55
N LEU A 217 -15.69 -3.28 18.37
CA LEU A 217 -15.95 -2.11 17.52
C LEU A 217 -16.90 -2.40 16.35
N GLU A 218 -17.12 -3.68 16.01
CA GLU A 218 -17.86 -4.14 14.83
C GLU A 218 -17.33 -3.60 13.50
N ILE A 219 -16.02 -3.29 13.44
CA ILE A 219 -15.34 -2.75 12.26
C ILE A 219 -14.29 -3.76 11.77
N MET A 220 -14.29 -4.01 10.46
CA MET A 220 -13.38 -4.96 9.81
C MET A 220 -12.16 -4.23 9.24
N PRO A 221 -10.93 -4.47 9.76
CA PRO A 221 -9.71 -3.93 9.16
C PRO A 221 -9.48 -4.52 7.77
N ARG A 222 -9.06 -3.70 6.80
CA ARG A 222 -9.02 -4.06 5.37
C ARG A 222 -7.61 -4.27 4.83
N ASN A 223 -6.62 -3.61 5.41
CA ASN A 223 -5.22 -3.75 5.05
C ASN A 223 -4.38 -4.10 6.29
N LYS A 224 -3.10 -4.42 6.07
CA LYS A 224 -2.15 -4.83 7.09
C LYS A 224 -2.01 -3.76 8.17
N GLU A 225 -1.98 -2.50 7.78
CA GLU A 225 -1.83 -1.41 8.74
C GLU A 225 -3.07 -1.27 9.62
N GLU A 226 -4.28 -1.38 9.07
CA GLU A 226 -5.53 -1.41 9.83
C GLU A 226 -5.59 -2.64 10.77
N ILE A 227 -4.99 -3.78 10.41
CA ILE A 227 -4.84 -4.92 11.32
C ILE A 227 -3.91 -4.57 12.48
N LEU A 228 -2.75 -3.95 12.20
CA LEU A 228 -1.82 -3.50 13.23
C LEU A 228 -2.44 -2.42 14.13
N TRP A 229 -3.22 -1.52 13.55
CA TRP A 229 -4.02 -0.52 14.24
C TRP A 229 -5.00 -1.21 15.20
N MET A 230 -5.80 -2.16 14.72
CA MET A 230 -6.75 -2.89 15.56
C MET A 230 -6.04 -3.59 16.73
N ARG A 231 -4.90 -4.24 16.47
CA ARG A 231 -4.06 -4.86 17.51
C ARG A 231 -3.54 -3.85 18.52
N ALA A 232 -3.19 -2.65 18.07
CA ALA A 232 -2.71 -1.57 18.92
C ALA A 232 -3.81 -1.01 19.83
N LEU A 233 -5.07 -0.94 19.35
CA LEU A 233 -6.23 -0.48 20.14
C LEU A 233 -6.59 -1.41 21.30
N VAL A 234 -6.40 -2.72 21.14
CA VAL A 234 -6.73 -3.71 22.17
C VAL A 234 -5.62 -3.91 23.21
N GLN A 235 -4.46 -3.27 23.04
CA GLN A 235 -3.39 -3.34 24.04
C GLN A 235 -3.82 -2.68 25.35
N PRO A 236 -3.33 -3.15 26.52
CA PRO A 236 -3.69 -2.58 27.82
C PRO A 236 -3.48 -1.07 27.92
N ALA A 237 -2.43 -0.55 27.27
CA ALA A 237 -2.13 0.89 27.22
C ALA A 237 -3.25 1.75 26.59
N ARG A 238 -4.13 1.15 25.77
CA ARG A 238 -5.26 1.82 25.11
C ARG A 238 -6.62 1.35 25.62
N ALA A 239 -6.69 0.59 26.72
CA ALA A 239 -7.95 0.05 27.25
C ALA A 239 -9.01 1.13 27.53
N ALA A 240 -8.59 2.29 28.06
CA ALA A 240 -9.50 3.42 28.30
C ALA A 240 -10.05 4.02 26.99
N PHE A 241 -9.21 4.14 25.96
CA PHE A 241 -9.63 4.59 24.64
C PHE A 241 -10.61 3.58 24.02
N LEU A 242 -10.30 2.28 24.04
CA LEU A 242 -11.16 1.25 23.48
C LEU A 242 -12.54 1.21 24.15
N ALA A 243 -12.60 1.35 25.48
CA ALA A 243 -13.87 1.41 26.21
C ALA A 243 -14.72 2.63 25.81
N ARG A 244 -14.09 3.80 25.63
CA ARG A 244 -14.76 5.01 25.14
C ARG A 244 -15.25 4.83 23.71
N ALA A 245 -14.40 4.32 22.82
CA ALA A 245 -14.75 4.04 21.44
C ALA A 245 -15.96 3.09 21.33
N LYS A 246 -15.94 1.98 22.07
CA LYS A 246 -17.07 1.03 22.13
C LYS A 246 -18.37 1.70 22.59
N SER A 247 -18.29 2.50 23.66
CA SER A 247 -19.45 3.25 24.18
C SER A 247 -19.98 4.29 23.19
N ALA A 248 -19.09 4.98 22.47
CA ALA A 248 -19.46 5.97 21.47
C ALA A 248 -20.12 5.33 20.24
N LEU A 249 -19.51 4.29 19.68
CA LEU A 249 -20.05 3.58 18.51
C LEU A 249 -21.42 2.96 18.79
N ALA A 250 -21.66 2.48 20.02
CA ALA A 250 -22.97 1.95 20.43
C ALA A 250 -24.10 3.00 20.40
N LYS A 251 -23.77 4.29 20.45
CA LYS A 251 -24.75 5.40 20.39
C LYS A 251 -25.06 5.84 18.95
N LEU A 252 -24.29 5.37 17.96
CA LEU A 252 -24.53 5.69 16.56
C LEU A 252 -25.65 4.80 15.98
N PRO A 253 -26.44 5.32 15.02
CA PRO A 253 -27.38 4.50 14.25
C PRO A 253 -26.69 3.29 13.62
N GLU A 254 -27.38 2.14 13.58
CA GLU A 254 -26.81 0.89 13.06
C GLU A 254 -26.29 1.03 11.62
N ALA A 255 -27.02 1.73 10.76
CA ALA A 255 -26.60 1.98 9.38
C ALA A 255 -25.27 2.74 9.31
N THR A 256 -25.05 3.71 10.21
CA THR A 256 -23.77 4.43 10.32
C THR A 256 -22.68 3.48 10.82
N ARG A 257 -22.92 2.76 11.92
CA ARG A 257 -21.97 1.83 12.53
C ARG A 257 -21.42 0.81 11.53
N ARG A 258 -22.31 0.18 10.75
CA ARG A 258 -21.94 -0.83 9.73
C ARG A 258 -21.10 -0.28 8.58
N SER A 259 -21.13 1.04 8.36
CA SER A 259 -20.35 1.70 7.31
C SER A 259 -19.00 2.22 7.78
N LEU A 260 -18.72 2.17 9.09
CA LEU A 260 -17.51 2.75 9.65
C LEU A 260 -16.24 2.00 9.22
N GLU A 261 -15.19 2.78 8.98
CA GLU A 261 -13.81 2.32 8.78
C GLU A 261 -12.97 2.55 10.05
N VAL A 262 -11.84 1.87 10.18
CA VAL A 262 -10.99 1.95 11.40
C VAL A 262 -10.57 3.40 11.71
N ARG A 263 -10.23 4.18 10.68
CA ARG A 263 -9.89 5.61 10.78
C ARG A 263 -11.00 6.50 11.32
N GLU A 264 -12.23 6.02 11.31
CA GLU A 264 -13.41 6.78 11.74
C GLU A 264 -13.76 6.50 13.20
N VAL A 265 -13.11 5.53 13.86
CA VAL A 265 -13.28 5.26 15.29
C VAL A 265 -13.00 6.52 16.14
N PRO A 266 -11.84 7.20 16.02
CA PRO A 266 -11.60 8.43 16.78
C PRO A 266 -12.54 9.58 16.38
N VAL A 267 -12.98 9.65 15.11
CA VAL A 267 -13.95 10.65 14.64
C VAL A 267 -15.32 10.43 15.28
N ALA A 268 -15.82 9.20 15.25
CA ALA A 268 -17.09 8.80 15.87
C ALA A 268 -17.08 9.07 17.38
N MET A 269 -15.99 8.73 18.06
CA MET A 269 -15.81 9.04 19.48
C MET A 269 -15.87 10.55 19.74
N ALA A 270 -15.11 11.33 19.00
CA ALA A 270 -15.10 12.79 19.10
C ALA A 270 -16.48 13.40 18.87
N VAL A 271 -17.21 12.91 17.86
CA VAL A 271 -18.55 13.37 17.55
C VAL A 271 -19.51 13.10 18.71
N VAL A 272 -19.53 11.89 19.23
CA VAL A 272 -20.48 11.52 20.29
C VAL A 272 -20.19 12.24 21.61
N GLU A 273 -18.93 12.54 21.90
CA GLU A 273 -18.51 13.16 23.15
C GLU A 273 -18.55 14.70 23.12
N GLY A 274 -18.22 15.32 21.97
CA GLY A 274 -18.06 16.78 21.86
C GLY A 274 -18.97 17.46 20.83
N TRP A 275 -19.56 16.71 19.91
CA TRP A 275 -20.35 17.23 18.77
C TRP A 275 -21.65 16.42 18.55
N PRO A 276 -22.47 16.23 19.60
CA PRO A 276 -23.59 15.30 19.56
C PRO A 276 -24.64 15.65 18.48
N GLU A 277 -24.67 16.89 18.01
CA GLU A 277 -25.51 17.34 16.90
C GLU A 277 -25.15 16.71 15.55
N LEU A 278 -23.92 16.19 15.40
CA LEU A 278 -23.47 15.46 14.21
C LEU A 278 -23.81 13.95 14.33
N ALA A 279 -23.83 13.42 15.56
CA ALA A 279 -24.06 11.99 15.83
C ALA A 279 -25.43 11.49 15.34
N THR A 280 -26.44 12.36 15.37
CA THR A 280 -27.83 12.04 15.01
C THR A 280 -28.13 12.23 13.53
N ARG A 281 -27.22 12.85 12.78
CA ARG A 281 -27.41 13.14 11.35
C ARG A 281 -27.01 11.95 10.49
N THR A 282 -27.77 11.74 9.43
CA THR A 282 -27.44 10.81 8.36
C THR A 282 -26.25 11.31 7.56
N LYS A 283 -25.61 10.40 6.80
CA LYS A 283 -24.55 10.74 5.84
C LYS A 283 -24.98 11.86 4.89
N LEU A 284 -26.21 11.79 4.38
CA LEU A 284 -26.73 12.77 3.44
C LEU A 284 -26.87 14.15 4.08
N GLU A 285 -27.42 14.24 5.28
CA GLU A 285 -27.56 15.53 5.99
C GLU A 285 -26.20 16.15 6.33
N LEU A 286 -25.22 15.34 6.74
CA LEU A 286 -23.85 15.82 6.93
C LEU A 286 -23.22 16.30 5.63
N PHE A 287 -23.39 15.55 4.53
CA PHE A 287 -22.89 15.95 3.22
C PHE A 287 -23.49 17.29 2.76
N GLU A 288 -24.79 17.49 2.92
CA GLU A 288 -25.47 18.75 2.59
C GLU A 288 -24.95 19.92 3.43
N GLN A 289 -24.63 19.67 4.70
CA GLN A 289 -24.01 20.66 5.56
C GLN A 289 -22.57 20.96 5.12
N VAL A 290 -21.75 19.95 4.82
CA VAL A 290 -20.40 20.13 4.27
C VAL A 290 -20.48 21.02 3.04
N ARG A 291 -21.38 20.73 2.10
CA ARG A 291 -21.60 21.50 0.87
C ARG A 291 -21.95 22.96 1.14
N ALA A 292 -22.76 23.24 2.16
CA ALA A 292 -23.13 24.60 2.54
C ALA A 292 -22.00 25.36 3.25
N THR A 293 -21.09 24.63 3.90
CA THR A 293 -20.05 25.19 4.77
C THR A 293 -18.74 25.44 4.04
N ILE A 294 -18.26 24.47 3.26
CA ILE A 294 -16.95 24.58 2.60
C ILE A 294 -17.03 25.49 1.38
N LYS A 295 -16.00 26.29 1.17
CA LYS A 295 -15.81 27.13 -0.02
C LYS A 295 -14.54 26.66 -0.70
N PRO A 296 -14.62 25.71 -1.65
CA PRO A 296 -13.45 25.19 -2.34
C PRO A 296 -12.64 26.34 -2.92
N SER A 297 -11.33 26.22 -2.81
CA SER A 297 -10.40 27.15 -3.42
C SER A 297 -10.43 26.98 -4.95
N ARG A 298 -9.68 27.85 -5.66
CA ARG A 298 -9.43 27.67 -7.10
C ARG A 298 -8.10 26.95 -7.35
N HIS A 299 -7.49 26.40 -6.32
CA HIS A 299 -6.21 25.72 -6.35
C HIS A 299 -6.50 24.22 -6.36
N ALA A 300 -6.03 23.53 -7.38
CA ALA A 300 -6.19 22.09 -7.52
C ALA A 300 -4.81 21.49 -7.82
N PRO A 301 -4.53 20.27 -7.34
CA PRO A 301 -3.28 19.60 -7.57
C PRO A 301 -3.18 19.26 -9.05
N ASN A 302 -1.97 19.41 -9.55
CA ASN A 302 -1.70 19.05 -10.92
C ASN A 302 -1.47 17.54 -11.04
N PHE A 303 -2.37 16.85 -11.75
CA PHE A 303 -2.22 15.44 -12.11
C PHE A 303 -1.76 15.24 -13.58
N ASP A 304 -1.28 16.29 -14.25
CA ASP A 304 -0.73 16.21 -15.60
C ASP A 304 0.33 15.10 -15.70
N GLY A 305 0.16 14.21 -16.68
CA GLY A 305 1.06 13.07 -16.89
C GLY A 305 0.67 11.78 -16.15
N PHE A 306 -0.46 11.76 -15.44
CA PHE A 306 -0.98 10.56 -14.79
C PHE A 306 -2.31 10.08 -15.39
N ASP A 307 -2.40 8.78 -15.66
CA ASP A 307 -3.62 8.15 -16.17
C ASP A 307 -4.70 8.06 -15.07
N GLY A 308 -5.90 8.58 -15.35
CA GLY A 308 -7.08 8.44 -14.49
C GLY A 308 -8.01 9.67 -14.52
N LYS A 309 -9.24 9.50 -14.01
CA LYS A 309 -10.12 10.63 -13.68
C LYS A 309 -9.88 11.03 -12.23
N PHE A 310 -9.18 12.13 -12.02
CA PHE A 310 -9.04 12.77 -10.72
C PHE A 310 -10.03 13.94 -10.67
N SER A 311 -10.94 13.92 -9.71
CA SER A 311 -11.82 15.05 -9.44
C SER A 311 -11.81 15.34 -7.96
N GLU A 312 -11.69 16.60 -7.60
CA GLU A 312 -11.74 17.06 -6.21
C GLU A 312 -13.07 17.71 -5.88
N THR A 313 -13.99 17.75 -6.86
CA THR A 313 -15.27 18.40 -6.64
C THR A 313 -16.07 17.57 -5.63
N LEU A 314 -16.61 18.26 -4.63
CA LEU A 314 -17.46 17.63 -3.62
C LEU A 314 -18.61 16.83 -4.25
N TYR A 315 -19.13 17.29 -5.38
CA TYR A 315 -20.21 16.61 -6.10
C TYR A 315 -19.77 15.23 -6.63
N ASP A 316 -18.61 15.14 -7.27
CA ASP A 316 -18.10 13.89 -7.82
C ASP A 316 -17.70 12.88 -6.72
N GLN A 317 -17.42 13.38 -5.51
CA GLN A 317 -17.06 12.56 -4.35
C GLN A 317 -18.27 12.13 -3.51
N ARG A 318 -19.48 12.64 -3.76
CA ARG A 318 -20.68 12.43 -2.92
C ARG A 318 -20.95 10.97 -2.55
N ASP A 319 -20.89 10.08 -3.55
CA ASP A 319 -21.19 8.66 -3.35
C ASP A 319 -20.03 7.91 -2.69
N ARG A 320 -18.85 8.51 -2.73
CA ARG A 320 -17.62 7.93 -2.20
C ARG A 320 -17.42 8.32 -0.75
N LEU A 321 -17.81 9.53 -0.35
CA LEU A 321 -17.74 10.01 1.03
C LEU A 321 -18.58 9.14 1.98
N THR A 322 -17.98 8.84 3.12
CA THR A 322 -18.61 8.16 4.26
C THR A 322 -19.22 9.16 5.24
N TRP A 323 -19.93 8.66 6.25
CA TRP A 323 -20.40 9.50 7.35
C TRP A 323 -19.24 10.13 8.13
N GLY A 324 -18.20 9.36 8.43
CA GLY A 324 -17.03 9.85 9.17
C GLY A 324 -16.21 10.86 8.37
N ASP A 325 -16.12 10.73 7.04
CA ASP A 325 -15.52 11.74 6.16
C ASP A 325 -16.21 13.10 6.35
N CYS A 326 -17.55 13.13 6.26
CA CYS A 326 -18.32 14.37 6.38
C CYS A 326 -18.24 14.96 7.79
N ALA A 327 -18.31 14.11 8.82
CA ALA A 327 -18.21 14.54 10.22
C ALA A 327 -16.84 15.16 10.51
N LEU A 328 -15.75 14.52 10.05
CA LEU A 328 -14.39 15.03 10.19
C LEU A 328 -14.25 16.42 9.53
N ILE A 329 -14.72 16.58 8.29
CA ILE A 329 -14.64 17.87 7.57
C ILE A 329 -15.34 18.99 8.35
N LEU A 330 -16.53 18.72 8.92
CA LEU A 330 -17.27 19.70 9.71
C LEU A 330 -16.55 20.05 11.02
N MET A 331 -15.97 19.07 11.70
CA MET A 331 -15.16 19.28 12.90
C MET A 331 -13.91 20.12 12.59
N LEU A 332 -13.20 19.78 11.52
CA LEU A 332 -12.01 20.51 11.07
C LEU A 332 -12.34 21.94 10.69
N HIS A 333 -13.44 22.16 9.96
CA HIS A 333 -13.89 23.50 9.58
C HIS A 333 -14.05 24.41 10.81
N ARG A 334 -14.73 23.92 11.86
CA ARG A 334 -14.89 24.70 13.10
C ARG A 334 -13.60 24.79 13.91
N ALA A 335 -12.76 23.76 13.90
CA ALA A 335 -11.46 23.82 14.56
C ALA A 335 -10.55 24.90 13.97
N PHE A 336 -10.57 25.09 12.65
CA PHE A 336 -9.79 26.12 11.97
C PHE A 336 -10.29 27.55 12.21
N GLU A 337 -11.45 27.75 12.83
CA GLU A 337 -11.85 29.07 13.33
C GLU A 337 -10.98 29.52 14.51
N SER A 338 -10.32 28.59 15.22
CA SER A 338 -9.42 28.85 16.34
C SER A 338 -8.17 29.63 15.88
N PRO A 339 -7.96 30.88 16.35
CA PRO A 339 -6.74 31.62 16.07
C PRO A 339 -5.48 30.90 16.55
N GLN A 340 -5.56 30.16 17.66
CA GLN A 340 -4.42 29.45 18.25
C GLN A 340 -4.00 28.26 17.38
N LEU A 341 -4.95 27.45 16.89
CA LEU A 341 -4.64 26.33 16.01
C LEU A 341 -4.05 26.84 14.69
N ARG A 342 -4.65 27.90 14.11
CA ARG A 342 -4.09 28.53 12.90
C ARG A 342 -2.69 29.05 13.14
N ALA A 343 -2.45 29.81 14.21
CA ALA A 343 -1.11 30.31 14.54
C ALA A 343 -0.08 29.17 14.59
N HIS A 344 -0.42 28.07 15.25
CA HIS A 344 0.48 26.93 15.38
C HIS A 344 0.76 26.23 14.03
N LEU A 345 -0.26 26.05 13.19
CA LEU A 345 -0.09 25.49 11.85
C LEU A 345 0.80 26.38 10.97
N PHE A 346 0.60 27.71 11.02
CA PHE A 346 1.47 28.65 10.29
C PHE A 346 2.91 28.63 10.82
N GLU A 347 3.12 28.53 12.14
CA GLU A 347 4.46 28.39 12.73
C GLU A 347 5.16 27.10 12.26
N MET A 348 4.43 25.98 12.21
CA MET A 348 4.96 24.72 11.66
C MET A 348 5.31 24.87 10.18
N GLY A 349 4.41 25.43 9.37
CA GLY A 349 4.65 25.67 7.95
C GLY A 349 5.84 26.63 7.71
N ASP A 350 5.97 27.68 8.50
CA ASP A 350 7.10 28.62 8.41
C ASP A 350 8.44 27.90 8.69
N ARG A 351 8.46 26.92 9.61
CA ARG A 351 9.65 26.07 9.83
C ARG A 351 9.92 25.15 8.65
N ASP A 352 8.88 24.57 8.06
CA ASP A 352 8.96 23.71 6.88
C ASP A 352 9.58 24.45 5.67
N VAL A 353 9.10 25.67 5.35
CA VAL A 353 9.66 26.51 4.28
C VAL A 353 11.17 26.74 4.41
N ASN A 354 11.67 26.77 5.65
CA ASN A 354 13.07 27.01 5.96
C ASN A 354 13.93 25.73 6.01
N ASP A 355 13.32 24.53 6.05
CA ASP A 355 14.02 23.24 6.15
C ASP A 355 14.03 22.50 4.82
N ARG A 356 15.13 22.61 4.07
CA ARG A 356 15.30 21.90 2.78
C ARG A 356 15.62 20.42 2.91
N GLY A 357 15.63 19.88 4.13
CA GLY A 357 15.96 18.49 4.40
C GLY A 357 14.75 17.57 4.47
N THR A 358 13.55 18.08 4.72
CA THR A 358 12.34 17.27 4.91
C THR A 358 11.09 18.16 4.89
N GLU A 359 9.97 17.59 4.45
CA GLU A 359 8.67 18.14 4.79
C GLU A 359 8.37 17.94 6.28
N TYR A 360 7.50 18.78 6.84
CA TYR A 360 6.99 18.69 8.22
C TYR A 360 5.61 18.04 8.25
N GLY A 361 5.30 17.37 9.34
CA GLY A 361 4.01 16.69 9.50
C GLY A 361 3.74 16.19 10.91
N GLY A 362 2.57 15.61 11.09
CA GLY A 362 2.09 15.20 12.40
C GLY A 362 0.68 14.65 12.38
N ILE A 363 -0.01 14.74 13.52
CA ILE A 363 -1.38 14.28 13.68
C ILE A 363 -2.27 15.40 14.22
N LEU A 364 -3.54 15.42 13.80
CA LEU A 364 -4.57 16.15 14.51
C LEU A 364 -5.28 15.20 15.47
N ARG A 365 -5.34 15.56 16.75
CA ARG A 365 -6.02 14.78 17.79
C ARG A 365 -6.86 15.68 18.69
N LEU A 366 -7.66 15.06 19.55
CA LEU A 366 -8.31 15.78 20.64
C LEU A 366 -7.36 15.92 21.83
N ASP A 367 -7.27 17.12 22.40
CA ASP A 367 -6.67 17.36 23.70
C ASP A 367 -7.59 16.89 24.85
N ASP A 368 -7.13 17.00 26.09
CA ASP A 368 -7.89 16.59 27.28
C ASP A 368 -9.18 17.42 27.48
N GLN A 369 -9.30 18.57 26.82
CA GLN A 369 -10.48 19.44 26.83
C GLN A 369 -11.39 19.19 25.63
N GLY A 370 -11.09 18.21 24.76
CA GLY A 370 -11.88 17.89 23.58
C GLY A 370 -11.73 18.88 22.43
N ARG A 371 -10.68 19.71 22.43
CA ARG A 371 -10.34 20.61 21.33
C ARG A 371 -9.38 19.91 20.37
N ILE A 372 -9.46 20.26 19.09
CA ILE A 372 -8.50 19.74 18.10
C ILE A 372 -7.18 20.47 18.26
N GLU A 373 -6.10 19.71 18.46
CA GLU A 373 -4.72 20.19 18.46
C GLU A 373 -3.90 19.52 17.35
N ALA A 374 -2.91 20.25 16.83
CA ALA A 374 -1.91 19.70 15.93
C ALA A 374 -0.67 19.30 16.74
N VAL A 375 -0.20 18.08 16.54
CA VAL A 375 1.00 17.55 17.21
C VAL A 375 2.01 17.14 16.14
N GLU A 376 3.14 17.85 16.13
CA GLU A 376 4.26 17.60 15.23
C GLU A 376 5.04 16.34 15.61
N PHE A 377 5.53 15.62 14.60
CA PHE A 377 6.45 14.50 14.80
C PHE A 377 7.68 14.64 13.91
N THR A 378 8.82 14.21 14.42
CA THR A 378 10.04 14.12 13.60
C THR A 378 9.86 13.06 12.52
N PRO A 379 10.22 13.35 11.25
CA PRO A 379 10.14 12.38 10.15
C PRO A 379 11.14 11.24 10.33
N ARG A 380 10.83 10.09 9.72
CA ARG A 380 11.65 8.88 9.77
C ARG A 380 12.97 9.03 9.02
N VAL A 381 12.95 9.73 7.89
CA VAL A 381 14.09 9.94 6.99
C VAL A 381 14.14 11.43 6.65
N ARG A 382 15.36 11.96 6.60
CA ARG A 382 15.65 13.31 6.08
C ARG A 382 16.54 13.16 4.85
N GLY A 383 16.27 13.96 3.82
CA GLY A 383 16.99 13.93 2.55
C GLY A 383 16.17 14.37 1.33
N SER A 384 14.92 14.82 1.54
CA SER A 384 14.00 15.22 0.46
C SER A 384 12.96 16.21 1.00
N ASP A 385 12.89 17.41 0.40
CA ASP A 385 11.91 18.49 0.70
C ASP A 385 10.60 18.34 -0.10
N VAL A 386 10.34 17.15 -0.64
CA VAL A 386 9.14 16.84 -1.44
C VAL A 386 8.40 15.61 -0.93
N ARG A 387 8.75 15.18 0.28
CA ARG A 387 8.15 14.00 0.89
C ARG A 387 8.31 13.98 2.41
N PHE A 388 7.18 13.91 3.10
CA PHE A 388 7.14 13.51 4.50
C PHE A 388 7.14 11.98 4.66
N GLU A 389 8.04 11.45 5.49
CA GLU A 389 8.03 10.04 5.90
C GLU A 389 7.64 9.90 7.37
N ALA A 390 6.39 9.51 7.64
CA ALA A 390 5.90 9.33 9.02
C ALA A 390 6.76 8.35 9.83
N SER A 391 7.13 8.76 11.05
CA SER A 391 7.88 7.93 12.00
C SER A 391 6.99 6.87 12.64
N LYS A 392 7.61 5.83 13.22
CA LYS A 392 6.88 4.79 13.95
C LYS A 392 6.06 5.38 15.10
N GLU A 393 6.63 6.35 15.81
CA GLU A 393 5.96 7.03 16.92
C GLU A 393 4.70 7.79 16.46
N MET A 394 4.80 8.50 15.33
CA MET A 394 3.66 9.16 14.72
C MET A 394 2.56 8.16 14.35
N PHE A 395 2.91 7.03 13.72
CA PHE A 395 1.94 5.99 13.38
C PHE A 395 1.23 5.43 14.62
N GLU A 396 1.97 5.14 15.69
CA GLU A 396 1.40 4.64 16.93
C GLU A 396 0.48 5.66 17.61
N ALA A 397 0.83 6.96 17.55
CA ALA A 397 -0.03 8.04 18.03
C ALA A 397 -1.28 8.24 17.15
N GLY A 398 -1.09 8.06 15.83
CA GLY A 398 -2.10 8.15 14.78
C GLY A 398 -3.27 7.19 14.95
N TYR A 399 -3.04 6.04 15.60
CA TYR A 399 -4.09 5.05 15.88
C TYR A 399 -5.22 5.55 16.79
N SER A 400 -5.05 6.68 17.45
CA SER A 400 -6.10 7.35 18.24
C SER A 400 -6.36 8.79 17.80
N ALA A 401 -5.76 9.21 16.68
CA ALA A 401 -5.86 10.56 16.16
C ALA A 401 -6.98 10.68 15.12
N LEU A 402 -7.45 11.92 14.88
CA LEU A 402 -8.49 12.20 13.88
C LEU A 402 -7.93 12.11 12.45
N SER A 403 -6.69 12.56 12.26
CA SER A 403 -6.03 12.58 10.96
C SER A 403 -4.51 12.67 11.10
N HIS A 404 -3.82 12.24 10.05
CA HIS A 404 -2.43 12.57 9.79
C HIS A 404 -2.40 13.83 8.92
N PHE A 405 -1.35 14.64 9.06
CA PHE A 405 -1.14 15.79 8.18
C PHE A 405 0.33 15.96 7.82
N HIS A 406 0.57 16.63 6.71
CA HIS A 406 1.87 17.16 6.32
C HIS A 406 1.72 18.47 5.53
N PHE A 407 2.84 19.12 5.29
CA PHE A 407 2.89 20.38 4.55
C PHE A 407 3.49 20.18 3.14
N HIS A 408 2.93 20.89 2.17
CA HIS A 408 3.57 21.20 0.90
C HIS A 408 4.08 22.65 0.97
N ALA A 409 5.22 22.86 1.64
CA ALA A 409 5.76 24.20 1.91
C ALA A 409 7.13 24.48 1.29
N GLN A 410 7.45 23.89 0.13
CA GLN A 410 8.67 24.22 -0.62
C GLN A 410 8.84 25.74 -0.87
N SER A 411 7.76 26.48 -0.99
CA SER A 411 7.76 27.93 -1.00
C SER A 411 6.43 28.49 -0.47
N TYR A 412 6.39 29.79 -0.19
CA TYR A 412 5.13 30.46 0.13
C TYR A 412 4.17 30.56 -1.08
N ASP A 413 4.66 30.49 -2.32
CA ASP A 413 3.84 30.51 -3.54
C ASP A 413 3.78 29.10 -4.16
N ASN A 414 3.10 28.20 -3.45
CA ASN A 414 2.97 26.80 -3.84
C ASN A 414 1.59 26.47 -4.44
N SER A 415 0.86 27.48 -4.91
CA SER A 415 -0.51 27.34 -5.42
C SER A 415 -0.71 26.28 -6.52
N ARG A 416 0.35 25.95 -7.29
CA ARG A 416 0.35 24.90 -8.33
C ARG A 416 0.44 23.47 -7.79
N TYR A 417 0.80 23.33 -6.52
CA TYR A 417 0.99 22.07 -5.80
C TYR A 417 0.01 21.95 -4.61
N ALA A 418 -1.03 22.78 -4.58
CA ALA A 418 -2.11 22.69 -3.60
C ALA A 418 -2.86 21.38 -3.82
N GLY A 419 -3.06 20.60 -2.76
CA GLY A 419 -3.67 19.27 -2.82
C GLY A 419 -2.67 18.11 -2.78
N PRO A 420 -3.18 16.88 -2.53
CA PRO A 420 -2.37 15.67 -2.42
C PRO A 420 -1.78 15.22 -3.77
N HIS A 421 -0.56 14.71 -3.73
CA HIS A 421 0.09 14.00 -4.85
C HIS A 421 -0.18 12.49 -4.80
N LEU A 422 0.26 11.76 -5.84
CA LEU A 422 0.09 10.29 -5.87
C LEU A 422 0.77 9.56 -4.70
N GLY A 423 1.88 10.10 -4.18
CA GLY A 423 2.53 9.56 -3.00
C GLY A 423 1.62 9.57 -1.78
N ASP A 424 0.79 10.61 -1.64
CA ASP A 424 -0.15 10.79 -0.54
C ASP A 424 -1.30 9.79 -0.64
N PHE A 425 -1.84 9.59 -1.84
CA PHE A 425 -2.85 8.56 -2.05
C PHE A 425 -2.30 7.15 -1.83
N ALA A 426 -1.08 6.85 -2.30
CA ALA A 426 -0.43 5.58 -2.03
C ALA A 426 -0.21 5.36 -0.52
N TYR A 427 0.14 6.42 0.21
CA TYR A 427 0.24 6.40 1.66
C TYR A 427 -1.12 6.12 2.32
N ALA A 428 -2.18 6.83 1.93
CA ALA A 428 -3.52 6.63 2.47
C ALA A 428 -4.10 5.24 2.12
N ASP A 429 -3.81 4.72 0.92
CA ASP A 429 -4.21 3.37 0.50
C ASP A 429 -3.52 2.29 1.34
N ALA A 430 -2.23 2.47 1.60
CA ALA A 430 -1.42 1.52 2.38
C ALA A 430 -1.76 1.52 3.88
N THR A 431 -2.14 2.68 4.43
CA THR A 431 -2.28 2.88 5.88
C THR A 431 -3.73 2.94 6.36
N GLY A 432 -4.64 3.33 5.47
CA GLY A 432 -6.05 3.54 5.79
C GLY A 432 -6.36 4.83 6.56
N VAL A 433 -5.42 5.77 6.72
CA VAL A 433 -5.63 6.98 7.53
C VAL A 433 -6.46 8.05 6.81
N ASN A 434 -7.02 8.99 7.59
CA ASN A 434 -7.42 10.30 7.08
C ASN A 434 -6.16 11.16 6.96
N GLY A 435 -5.89 11.69 5.77
CA GLY A 435 -4.78 12.61 5.50
C GLY A 435 -5.27 14.04 5.32
N ILE A 436 -4.43 15.00 5.70
CA ILE A 436 -4.61 16.42 5.44
C ILE A 436 -3.33 16.98 4.85
N VAL A 437 -3.43 17.67 3.72
CA VAL A 437 -2.32 18.46 3.18
C VAL A 437 -2.59 19.94 3.47
N PHE A 438 -1.59 20.60 4.05
CA PHE A 438 -1.56 22.06 4.14
C PHE A 438 -0.58 22.59 3.10
N CYS A 439 -1.02 23.50 2.23
CA CYS A 439 -0.18 24.07 1.18
C CYS A 439 -0.17 25.59 1.26
N PHE A 440 1.01 26.22 1.23
CA PHE A 440 1.06 27.68 1.15
C PHE A 440 0.59 28.17 -0.22
N ILE A 441 -0.40 29.06 -0.20
CA ILE A 441 -0.81 29.84 -1.38
C ILE A 441 -0.04 31.15 -1.42
N ASP A 442 0.13 31.77 -0.26
CA ASP A 442 1.00 32.91 0.00
C ASP A 442 1.45 32.88 1.48
N SER A 443 2.31 33.80 1.91
CA SER A 443 2.84 33.84 3.29
C SER A 443 1.79 34.00 4.41
N SER A 444 0.56 34.35 4.05
CA SER A 444 -0.59 34.57 4.93
C SER A 444 -1.75 33.58 4.72
N THR A 445 -1.65 32.66 3.76
CA THR A 445 -2.74 31.79 3.34
C THR A 445 -2.27 30.34 3.15
N LEU A 446 -2.94 29.41 3.83
CA LEU A 446 -2.78 27.97 3.63
C LEU A 446 -4.04 27.38 2.98
N ASN A 447 -3.89 26.60 1.93
CA ASN A 447 -4.93 25.68 1.45
C ASN A 447 -5.02 24.45 2.34
N VAL A 448 -6.21 23.86 2.44
CA VAL A 448 -6.46 22.67 3.26
C VAL A 448 -7.21 21.63 2.43
N ASP A 449 -6.55 20.50 2.18
CA ASP A 449 -7.14 19.39 1.43
C ASP A 449 -7.21 18.15 2.31
N VAL A 450 -8.41 17.59 2.47
CA VAL A 450 -8.62 16.33 3.17
C VAL A 450 -8.63 15.21 2.14
N TYR A 451 -7.78 14.21 2.34
CA TYR A 451 -7.68 13.06 1.45
C TYR A 451 -7.69 11.75 2.22
N ARG A 452 -8.07 10.66 1.55
CA ARG A 452 -7.99 9.31 2.12
C ARG A 452 -7.93 8.25 1.03
N ARG A 453 -7.88 6.98 1.45
CA ARG A 453 -7.84 5.80 0.58
C ARG A 453 -8.84 5.87 -0.57
N GLY A 454 -8.42 5.36 -1.72
CA GLY A 454 -9.22 5.26 -2.92
C GLY A 454 -9.14 6.51 -3.77
N ARG A 455 -8.21 7.43 -3.53
CA ARG A 455 -8.15 8.71 -4.28
C ARG A 455 -9.42 9.55 -4.08
N VAL A 456 -9.83 9.70 -2.82
CA VAL A 456 -10.86 10.68 -2.44
C VAL A 456 -10.14 11.86 -1.83
N VAL A 457 -10.44 13.04 -2.33
CA VAL A 457 -9.91 14.33 -1.89
C VAL A 457 -11.03 15.36 -1.90
N ILE A 458 -11.05 16.23 -0.90
CA ILE A 458 -11.96 17.35 -0.75
C ILE A 458 -11.14 18.59 -0.41
N ASP A 459 -11.18 19.58 -1.29
CA ASP A 459 -10.68 20.93 -1.02
C ASP A 459 -11.62 21.63 -0.02
N MET A 460 -11.13 21.90 1.19
CA MET A 460 -11.87 22.60 2.24
C MET A 460 -11.81 24.13 2.09
N GLY A 461 -11.00 24.64 1.17
CA GLY A 461 -10.67 26.04 0.97
C GLY A 461 -9.40 26.45 1.73
N THR A 462 -9.31 27.75 2.02
CA THR A 462 -8.11 28.33 2.62
C THR A 462 -8.33 28.84 4.05
N ILE A 463 -7.32 28.69 4.90
CA ILE A 463 -7.23 29.36 6.19
C ILE A 463 -6.22 30.50 6.12
N ARG A 464 -6.47 31.58 6.86
CA ARG A 464 -5.58 32.76 6.91
C ARG A 464 -4.83 32.85 8.22
N ARG A 465 -3.65 33.46 8.19
CA ARG A 465 -2.89 33.81 9.39
C ARG A 465 -3.78 34.67 10.33
N PRO A 466 -3.73 34.44 11.66
CA PRO A 466 -4.57 35.16 12.63
C PRO A 466 -4.43 36.67 12.63
#